data_AF-A0A364K2F8-F1
#
_entry.id   AF-A0A364K2F8-F1
#
_cell.length_a   1.000
_cell.length_b   1.000
_cell.length_c   1.000
_cell.angle_alpha   90.00
_cell.angle_beta   90.00
_cell.angle_gamma   90.00
#
_symmetry.space_group_name_H-M   'P 1'
#
loop_
_entity.id
_entity.type
_entity.pdbx_description
1 polymer ?
#
loop_
_entity_poly.entity_id
_entity_poly.type
_entity_poly.pdbx_seq_one_letter_code
_entity_poly.pdbx_strand_id
1 'polypeptide(L)'
;MKRILQAYNKGKQKRKYFLIWGSVWSMMILSGCGSNSLPENNLDATVDQVSAEEKLYQNYCLNCHGDKLEGEYGPSLRRIGQKYTAEEIINIMEKGIGKMPAQNYIPKSEQQQLAKWLVKRK
;
A
#
# COMPACT_ATOMS: atom_id res chain seq x y z
N MET A 1 -14.02 -40.45 -14.82
CA MET A 1 -13.22 -39.31 -15.34
C MET A 1 -12.86 -38.35 -14.20
N LYS A 2 -11.73 -38.53 -13.52
CA LYS A 2 -11.08 -37.51 -12.64
C LYS A 2 -9.76 -38.02 -12.01
N ARG A 3 -9.26 -39.19 -12.41
CA ARG A 3 -7.93 -39.71 -12.02
C ARG A 3 -6.77 -39.07 -12.82
N ILE A 4 -7.07 -38.17 -13.76
CA ILE A 4 -6.09 -37.51 -14.64
C ILE A 4 -5.61 -36.17 -14.04
N LEU A 5 -6.28 -35.63 -13.03
CA LEU A 5 -5.99 -34.30 -12.49
C LEU A 5 -4.92 -34.26 -11.38
N GLN A 6 -4.39 -35.42 -10.93
CA GLN A 6 -3.30 -35.47 -9.94
C GLN A 6 -1.90 -35.63 -10.56
N ALA A 7 -1.79 -35.77 -11.89
CA ALA A 7 -0.51 -35.96 -12.59
C ALA A 7 0.14 -34.66 -13.09
N TYR A 8 -0.56 -33.50 -13.07
CA TYR A 8 0.01 -32.22 -13.52
C TYR A 8 0.95 -31.56 -12.50
N ASN A 9 0.80 -31.89 -11.20
CA ASN A 9 1.43 -31.13 -10.11
C ASN A 9 2.79 -31.67 -9.61
N LYS A 10 3.43 -32.61 -10.32
CA LYS A 10 4.67 -33.29 -9.88
C LYS A 10 5.91 -33.09 -10.78
N GLY A 11 5.80 -32.43 -11.93
CA GLY A 11 6.89 -32.37 -12.94
C GLY A 11 7.76 -31.11 -12.97
N LYS A 12 7.28 -29.95 -12.50
CA LYS A 12 8.01 -28.67 -12.66
C LYS A 12 8.88 -28.26 -11.46
N GLN A 13 8.57 -28.73 -10.26
CA GLN A 13 9.26 -28.30 -9.04
C GLN A 13 10.63 -28.98 -8.84
N LYS A 14 10.90 -30.11 -9.49
CA LYS A 14 12.14 -30.88 -9.28
C LYS A 14 13.29 -30.53 -10.22
N ARG A 15 13.05 -29.74 -11.28
CA ARG A 15 14.09 -29.35 -12.27
C ARG A 15 14.89 -28.11 -11.85
N LYS A 16 14.41 -27.29 -10.91
CA LYS A 16 15.10 -26.05 -10.49
C LYS A 16 16.13 -26.27 -9.38
N TYR A 17 15.93 -27.26 -8.51
CA TYR A 17 16.80 -27.50 -7.36
C TYR A 17 17.93 -28.52 -7.61
N PHE A 18 17.95 -29.18 -8.77
CA PHE A 18 18.96 -30.22 -9.09
C PHE A 18 20.12 -29.71 -9.98
N LEU A 19 20.08 -28.46 -10.45
CA LEU A 19 21.13 -27.91 -11.34
C LEU A 19 22.09 -26.91 -10.67
N ILE A 20 21.92 -26.61 -9.38
CA ILE A 20 22.71 -25.54 -8.70
C ILE A 20 23.67 -26.12 -7.64
N TRP A 21 23.68 -27.44 -7.44
CA TRP A 21 24.52 -28.15 -6.45
C TRP A 21 25.51 -29.11 -7.13
N GLY A 22 26.11 -28.68 -8.23
CA GLY A 22 27.23 -29.37 -8.86
C GLY A 22 28.48 -28.51 -8.75
N SER A 23 29.50 -29.03 -8.06
CA SER A 23 30.92 -28.68 -8.22
C SER A 23 31.32 -27.23 -7.99
N VAL A 24 31.75 -26.95 -6.76
CA VAL A 24 32.98 -26.19 -6.49
C VAL A 24 34.01 -26.51 -7.58
N TRP A 25 34.42 -25.55 -8.42
CA TRP A 25 35.82 -25.44 -8.86
C TRP A 25 36.09 -24.18 -9.70
N SER A 26 37.09 -23.41 -9.28
CA SER A 26 37.94 -22.56 -10.13
C SER A 26 37.28 -21.48 -10.98
N MET A 27 37.09 -20.29 -10.39
CA MET A 27 37.56 -19.07 -11.04
C MET A 27 37.88 -18.01 -9.99
N MET A 28 39.18 -17.90 -9.74
CA MET A 28 39.85 -16.83 -9.01
C MET A 28 39.68 -15.52 -9.78
N ILE A 29 38.86 -14.57 -9.28
CA ILE A 29 39.04 -13.14 -9.59
C ILE A 29 38.85 -12.34 -8.30
N LEU A 30 39.96 -11.74 -7.90
CA LEU A 30 40.10 -10.73 -6.86
C LEU A 30 39.51 -9.40 -7.40
N SER A 31 38.43 -8.88 -6.83
CA SER A 31 38.00 -7.48 -7.03
C SER A 31 36.95 -7.04 -6.00
N GLY A 32 37.31 -6.05 -5.18
CA GLY A 32 36.40 -4.97 -4.78
C GLY A 32 35.61 -5.10 -3.47
N CYS A 33 35.89 -4.19 -2.53
CA CYS A 33 35.09 -3.87 -1.35
C CYS A 33 33.72 -3.26 -1.77
N GLY A 34 32.62 -3.62 -1.09
CA GLY A 34 31.34 -2.95 -1.29
C GLY A 34 30.14 -3.65 -0.66
N SER A 35 29.92 -3.39 0.62
CA SER A 35 28.75 -3.75 1.42
C SER A 35 27.44 -3.27 0.80
N ASN A 36 26.43 -4.14 0.70
CA ASN A 36 25.10 -3.98 1.33
C ASN A 36 24.06 -4.89 0.66
N SER A 37 23.53 -5.81 1.47
CA SER A 37 22.24 -6.46 1.30
C SER A 37 21.12 -5.48 0.94
N LEU A 38 20.20 -5.86 0.05
CA LEU A 38 18.73 -5.79 0.20
C LEU A 38 18.02 -6.36 -1.05
N PRO A 39 16.75 -6.78 -0.94
CA PRO A 39 16.18 -7.93 -1.66
C PRO A 39 15.46 -7.61 -2.98
N GLU A 40 15.09 -8.75 -3.59
CA GLU A 40 14.68 -9.09 -4.94
C GLU A 40 13.61 -8.27 -5.68
N ASN A 41 12.38 -8.10 -5.25
CA ASN A 41 11.22 -8.23 -6.16
C ASN A 41 10.86 -7.09 -7.16
N ASN A 42 11.18 -7.26 -8.45
CA ASN A 42 10.42 -6.69 -9.59
C ASN A 42 9.55 -7.78 -10.24
N LEU A 43 8.25 -7.78 -9.95
CA LEU A 43 7.22 -8.55 -10.65
C LEU A 43 6.02 -7.64 -10.89
N ASP A 44 5.87 -7.27 -12.17
CA ASP A 44 4.78 -6.49 -12.73
C ASP A 44 3.47 -7.30 -12.66
N ALA A 45 2.60 -6.86 -11.77
CA ALA A 45 1.16 -7.08 -11.82
C ALA A 45 0.55 -5.67 -11.77
N THR A 46 -0.50 -5.42 -12.53
CA THR A 46 -1.38 -4.26 -12.32
C THR A 46 -2.12 -4.43 -10.98
N VAL A 47 -1.35 -4.39 -9.90
CA VAL A 47 -1.80 -4.00 -8.58
C VAL A 47 -2.08 -2.52 -8.75
N ASP A 48 -3.34 -2.11 -8.69
CA ASP A 48 -3.65 -0.70 -8.44
C ASP A 48 -2.77 -0.31 -7.26
N GLN A 49 -1.75 0.51 -7.54
CA GLN A 49 -0.79 0.93 -6.54
C GLN A 49 -1.53 1.88 -5.62
N VAL A 50 -2.27 1.32 -4.66
CA VAL A 50 -3.02 2.08 -3.66
C VAL A 50 -1.98 2.94 -2.95
N SER A 51 -2.17 4.25 -3.05
CA SER A 51 -1.21 5.20 -2.51
C SER A 51 -1.14 5.06 -0.98
N ALA A 52 -0.04 5.49 -0.36
CA ALA A 52 0.07 5.44 1.09
C ALA A 52 -1.07 6.21 1.76
N GLU A 53 -1.49 7.33 1.17
CA GLU A 53 -2.58 8.18 1.64
C GLU A 53 -3.95 7.52 1.46
N GLU A 54 -4.16 6.75 0.39
CA GLU A 54 -5.37 5.96 0.20
C GLU A 54 -5.49 4.86 1.27
N LYS A 55 -4.38 4.24 1.66
CA LYS A 55 -4.37 3.29 2.79
C LYS A 55 -4.70 3.98 4.10
N LEU A 56 -4.13 5.17 4.36
CA LEU A 56 -4.49 5.96 5.54
C LEU A 56 -5.99 6.30 5.54
N TYR A 57 -6.55 6.69 4.39
CA TYR A 57 -7.97 6.98 4.26
C TYR A 57 -8.84 5.75 4.56
N GLN A 58 -8.47 4.60 4.00
CA GLN A 58 -9.14 3.33 4.25
C GLN A 58 -9.10 2.94 5.73
N ASN A 59 -7.97 3.18 6.41
CA ASN A 59 -7.80 2.82 7.81
C ASN A 59 -8.62 3.69 8.76
N TYR A 60 -8.74 4.99 8.48
CA TYR A 60 -9.26 5.96 9.45
C TYR A 60 -10.60 6.60 9.09
N CYS A 61 -10.93 6.70 7.80
CA CYS A 61 -12.00 7.58 7.33
C CYS A 61 -13.12 6.84 6.60
N LEU A 62 -12.80 5.72 5.94
CA LEU A 62 -13.71 4.98 5.06
C LEU A 62 -15.04 4.62 5.72
N ASN A 63 -15.01 4.15 6.97
CA ASN A 63 -16.21 3.69 7.69
C ASN A 63 -17.29 4.78 7.83
N CYS A 64 -16.91 6.06 7.73
CA CYS A 64 -17.86 7.17 7.79
C CYS A 64 -18.05 7.84 6.43
N HIS A 65 -16.99 7.94 5.63
CA HIS A 65 -16.98 8.74 4.40
C HIS A 65 -17.07 7.91 3.10
N GLY A 66 -17.25 6.60 3.20
CA GLY A 66 -17.41 5.70 2.06
C GLY A 66 -16.08 5.28 1.43
N ASP A 67 -16.10 4.22 0.61
CA ASP A 67 -14.90 3.67 -0.01
C ASP A 67 -14.30 4.60 -1.07
N LYS A 68 -15.16 5.39 -1.73
CA LYS A 68 -14.84 6.31 -2.84
C LYS A 68 -15.14 7.77 -2.48
N LEU A 69 -15.12 8.11 -1.19
CA LEU A 69 -15.35 9.46 -0.66
C LEU A 69 -16.79 9.97 -0.91
N GLU A 70 -17.73 9.09 -1.25
CA GLU A 70 -19.12 9.40 -1.57
C GLU A 70 -19.94 9.79 -0.35
N GLY A 71 -19.48 9.45 0.85
CA GLY A 71 -20.19 9.67 2.11
C GLY A 71 -21.20 8.57 2.40
N GLU A 72 -21.25 8.15 3.66
CA GLU A 72 -22.23 7.18 4.16
C GLU A 72 -22.86 7.69 5.46
N TYR A 73 -22.09 7.66 6.55
CA TYR A 73 -22.48 8.29 7.82
C TYR A 73 -22.08 9.76 7.88
N GLY A 74 -20.91 10.07 7.31
CA GLY A 74 -20.38 11.41 7.13
C GLY A 74 -20.65 11.93 5.71
N PRO A 75 -20.48 13.25 5.49
CA PRO A 75 -20.68 13.86 4.18
C PRO A 75 -19.64 13.38 3.16
N SER A 76 -19.96 13.52 1.87
CA SER A 76 -19.01 13.26 0.78
C SER A 76 -17.76 14.14 0.87
N LEU A 77 -16.60 13.53 0.62
CA LEU A 77 -15.29 14.19 0.56
C LEU A 77 -14.75 14.34 -0.88
N ARG A 78 -15.48 13.91 -1.91
CA ARG A 78 -15.02 13.93 -3.32
C ARG A 78 -14.59 15.31 -3.82
N ARG A 79 -15.13 16.38 -3.25
CA ARG A 79 -14.87 17.79 -3.62
C ARG A 79 -14.43 18.64 -2.43
N ILE A 80 -13.87 18.01 -1.40
CA ILE A 80 -13.53 18.70 -0.16
C ILE A 80 -12.46 19.78 -0.37
N GLY A 81 -11.57 19.59 -1.34
CA GLY A 81 -10.54 20.56 -1.73
C GLY A 81 -11.06 21.81 -2.44
N GLN A 82 -12.35 21.88 -2.78
CA GLN A 82 -13.00 23.12 -3.20
C GLN A 82 -13.51 23.95 -2.01
N LYS A 83 -13.72 23.31 -0.85
CA LYS A 83 -14.34 23.92 0.33
C LYS A 83 -13.33 24.30 1.41
N TYR A 84 -12.29 23.48 1.56
CA TYR A 84 -11.31 23.63 2.62
C TYR A 84 -9.89 23.49 2.10
N THR A 85 -8.99 24.23 2.71
CA THR A 85 -7.54 24.10 2.59
C THR A 85 -7.02 22.90 3.39
N ALA A 86 -5.77 22.50 3.15
CA ALA A 86 -5.16 21.41 3.91
C ALA A 86 -5.09 21.73 5.43
N GLU A 87 -4.81 22.98 5.79
CA GLU A 87 -4.73 23.42 7.20
C GLU A 87 -6.11 23.37 7.87
N GLU A 88 -7.16 23.78 7.18
CA GLU A 88 -8.54 23.68 7.69
C GLU A 88 -8.97 22.21 7.85
N ILE A 89 -8.59 21.34 6.92
CA ILE A 89 -8.86 19.90 7.01
C ILE A 89 -8.14 19.30 8.24
N ILE A 90 -6.88 19.68 8.49
CA ILE A 90 -6.16 19.27 9.72
C ILE A 90 -6.90 19.76 10.96
N ASN A 91 -7.28 21.04 11.00
CA ASN A 91 -7.99 21.60 12.14
C ASN A 91 -9.35 20.92 12.38
N ILE A 92 -10.06 20.52 11.33
CA ILE A 92 -11.28 19.70 11.43
C ILE A 92 -10.97 18.31 11.98
N MET A 93 -9.88 17.66 11.54
CA MET A 93 -9.47 16.37 12.10
C MET A 93 -9.08 16.50 13.59
N GLU A 94 -8.50 17.62 14.02
CA GLU A 94 -8.07 17.81 15.41
C GLU A 94 -9.22 18.18 16.37
N LYS A 95 -10.16 19.01 15.89
CA LYS A 95 -11.25 19.54 16.73
C LYS A 95 -12.56 18.79 16.55
N GLY A 96 -12.72 18.07 15.45
CA GLY A 96 -14.01 17.56 14.99
C GLY A 96 -14.90 18.68 14.44
N ILE A 97 -16.01 18.29 13.82
CA ILE A 97 -17.03 19.22 13.34
C ILE A 97 -18.40 18.55 13.30
N GLY A 98 -19.40 19.18 13.92
CA GLY A 98 -20.77 18.67 13.98
C GLY A 98 -20.81 17.26 14.58
N LYS A 99 -21.10 16.25 13.74
CA LYS A 99 -21.14 14.83 14.12
C LYS A 99 -19.82 14.09 13.93
N MET A 100 -18.83 14.70 13.27
CA MET A 100 -17.50 14.11 13.12
C MET A 100 -16.69 14.38 14.39
N PRO A 101 -16.31 13.34 15.16
CA PRO A 101 -15.52 13.54 16.36
C PRO A 101 -14.09 13.96 16.00
N ALA A 102 -13.37 14.48 16.99
CA ALA A 102 -11.94 14.74 16.87
C ALA A 102 -11.15 13.42 16.65
N GLN A 103 -10.24 13.43 15.69
CA GLN A 103 -9.40 12.31 15.27
C GLN A 103 -7.99 12.38 15.89
N ASN A 104 -7.91 12.75 17.17
CA ASN A 104 -6.63 12.96 17.87
C ASN A 104 -5.79 11.68 18.08
N TYR A 105 -6.37 10.51 17.82
CA TYR A 105 -5.68 9.23 17.85
C TYR A 105 -4.85 8.96 16.57
N ILE A 106 -5.09 9.70 15.49
CA ILE A 106 -4.30 9.63 14.27
C ILE A 106 -3.00 10.45 14.49
N PRO A 107 -1.81 9.88 14.22
CA PRO A 107 -0.56 10.62 14.31
C PRO A 107 -0.57 11.91 13.47
N LYS A 108 0.02 13.00 14.00
CA LYS A 108 0.04 14.32 13.32
C LYS A 108 0.61 14.26 11.91
N SER A 109 1.65 13.46 11.70
CA SER A 109 2.25 13.25 10.36
C SER A 109 1.27 12.63 9.36
N GLU A 110 0.44 11.69 9.81
CA GLU A 110 -0.57 11.02 8.98
C GLU A 110 -1.77 11.93 8.72
N GLN A 111 -2.19 12.72 9.71
CA GLN A 111 -3.19 13.77 9.51
C GLN A 111 -2.74 14.77 8.43
N GLN A 112 -1.47 15.17 8.44
CA GLN A 112 -0.91 16.05 7.41
C GLN A 112 -0.90 15.39 6.02
N GLN A 113 -0.57 14.10 5.92
CA GLN A 113 -0.61 13.36 4.66
C GLN A 113 -2.04 13.25 4.11
N LEU A 114 -3.00 12.88 4.98
CA LEU A 114 -4.42 12.81 4.65
C LEU A 114 -4.94 14.15 4.15
N ALA A 115 -4.67 15.25 4.86
CA ALA A 115 -5.13 16.58 4.45
C ALA A 115 -4.56 17.01 3.09
N LYS A 116 -3.26 16.78 2.86
CA LYS A 116 -2.60 17.07 1.58
C LYS A 116 -3.16 16.24 0.43
N TRP A 117 -3.62 15.03 0.70
CA TRP A 117 -4.26 14.18 -0.29
C TRP A 117 -5.72 14.59 -0.54
N LEU A 118 -6.48 14.88 0.51
CA LEU A 118 -7.88 15.31 0.44
C LEU A 118 -8.06 16.65 -0.28
N VAL A 119 -7.17 17.62 -0.08
CA VAL A 119 -7.27 18.93 -0.76
C VAL A 119 -7.11 18.83 -2.28
N LYS A 120 -6.52 17.73 -2.78
CA LYS A 120 -6.43 17.46 -4.23
C LYS A 120 -7.74 16.94 -4.82
N ARG A 121 -8.71 16.53 -3.98
CA ARG A 121 -10.04 16.07 -4.39
C ARG A 121 -10.95 17.28 -4.59
N LYS A 122 -10.99 17.76 -5.83
CA LYS A 122 -11.79 18.91 -6.28
C LYS A 122 -12.97 18.45 -7.12
#